data_AF-A0A7X7TQ73-F1
#
_entry.id   AF-A0A7X7TQ73-F1
#
_cell.length_a   1.000
_cell.length_b   1.000
_cell.length_c   1.000
_cell.angle_alpha   90.00
_cell.angle_beta   90.00
_cell.angle_gamma   90.00
#
_symmetry.space_group_name_H-M   'P 1'
#
loop_
_entity.id
_entity.type
_entity.pdbx_description
1 polymer ?
#
loop_
_entity_poly.entity_id
_entity_poly.type
_entity_poly.pdbx_seq_one_letter_code
_entity_poly.pdbx_strand_id
1 'polypeptide(L)'
;YFKHVVSKEVFASIDHVLVLQLKRWAVRRHTKKSHKWVMDKYFHTENNRKWVFTETVEENGSRKTFTLRKLADIPITRHLKIKMDANPFDANWYEYFEKRQSARLRFALT
;
A
#
# COMPACT_ATOMS: atom_id res chain seq x y z
N TYR A 1 3.42 -8.95 3.58
CA TYR A 1 4.23 -10.09 3.09
C TYR A 1 5.15 -9.66 1.95
N PHE A 2 4.63 -9.33 0.75
CA PHE A 2 5.43 -9.00 -0.44
C PHE A 2 6.21 -7.67 -0.43
N LYS A 3 6.27 -6.97 0.71
CA LYS A 3 7.00 -5.71 0.85
C LYS A 3 8.53 -5.87 0.85
N HIS A 4 9.03 -7.10 0.95
CA HIS A 4 10.47 -7.37 1.04
C HIS A 4 11.13 -7.80 -0.28
N VAL A 5 10.30 -8.13 -1.29
CA VAL A 5 10.76 -8.56 -2.62
C VAL A 5 10.49 -7.46 -3.66
N VAL A 6 10.99 -7.65 -4.88
CA VAL A 6 10.86 -6.67 -5.98
C VAL A 6 9.45 -6.73 -6.56
N SER A 7 8.48 -6.15 -5.83
CA SER A 7 7.04 -6.32 -6.13
C SER A 7 6.34 -5.07 -6.66
N LYS A 8 7.04 -3.94 -6.85
CA LYS A 8 6.37 -2.67 -7.19
C LYS A 8 5.58 -2.73 -8.48
N GLU A 9 6.15 -3.32 -9.53
CA GLU A 9 5.48 -3.49 -10.81
C GLU A 9 4.25 -4.38 -10.68
N VAL A 10 4.40 -5.53 -10.00
CA VAL A 10 3.30 -6.46 -9.74
C VAL A 10 2.17 -5.78 -8.93
N PHE A 11 2.51 -4.95 -7.94
CA PHE A 11 1.50 -4.18 -7.19
C PHE A 11 0.73 -3.23 -8.09
N ALA A 12 1.39 -2.52 -9.01
CA ALA A 12 0.71 -1.66 -9.97
C ALA A 12 -0.18 -2.46 -10.94
N SER A 13 0.27 -3.64 -11.39
CA SER A 13 -0.55 -4.54 -12.21
C SER A 13 -1.79 -5.03 -11.47
N ILE A 14 -1.66 -5.40 -10.19
CA ILE A 14 -2.78 -5.82 -9.35
C ILE A 14 -3.74 -4.66 -9.12
N ASP A 15 -3.24 -3.46 -8.81
CA ASP A 15 -4.08 -2.26 -8.65
C ASP A 15 -4.93 -1.99 -9.90
N HIS A 16 -4.35 -2.15 -11.10
CA HIS A 16 -5.08 -2.00 -12.35
C HIS A 16 -6.22 -3.03 -12.48
N VAL A 17 -5.94 -4.31 -12.25
CA VAL A 17 -6.95 -5.38 -12.31
C VAL A 17 -8.06 -5.13 -11.28
N LEU A 18 -7.69 -4.72 -10.08
CA LEU A 18 -8.61 -4.44 -8.98
C LEU A 18 -9.55 -3.29 -9.34
N VAL A 19 -9.04 -2.19 -9.90
CA VAL A 19 -9.87 -1.08 -10.38
C VAL A 19 -10.86 -1.54 -11.45
N LEU A 20 -10.45 -2.39 -12.40
CA LEU A 20 -11.36 -2.93 -13.41
C LEU A 20 -12.45 -3.81 -12.80
N GLN A 21 -12.10 -4.66 -11.84
CA GLN A 21 -13.06 -5.51 -11.12
C GLN A 21 -14.07 -4.66 -10.32
N LEU A 22 -13.60 -3.63 -9.62
CA LEU A 22 -14.47 -2.70 -8.89
C LEU A 22 -15.40 -1.92 -9.81
N LYS A 23 -14.91 -1.46 -10.97
CA LYS A 23 -15.75 -0.80 -11.98
C LYS A 23 -16.88 -1.72 -12.45
N ARG A 24 -16.57 -2.98 -12.78
CA ARG A 24 -17.56 -3.97 -13.20
C ARG A 24 -18.58 -4.25 -12.10
N TRP A 25 -18.11 -4.43 -10.86
CA TRP A 25 -18.97 -4.62 -9.70
C TRP A 25 -19.90 -3.42 -9.48
N ALA A 26 -19.38 -2.20 -9.52
CA ALA A 26 -20.15 -0.98 -9.28
C ALA A 26 -21.25 -0.79 -10.34
N VAL A 27 -20.95 -1.04 -11.62
CA VAL A 27 -21.94 -0.98 -12.70
C VAL A 27 -23.02 -2.05 -12.51
N ARG A 28 -22.62 -3.28 -12.17
CA ARG A 28 -23.57 -4.38 -11.90
C ARG A 28 -24.46 -4.12 -10.69
N ARG A 29 -23.93 -3.46 -9.65
CA ARG A 29 -24.69 -3.09 -8.44
C ARG A 29 -25.78 -2.04 -8.74
N HIS A 30 -25.57 -1.18 -9.73
CA HIS A 30 -26.45 -0.05 -10.04
C HIS A 30 -26.99 -0.09 -11.48
N THR A 31 -27.67 -1.18 -11.84
CA THR A 31 -28.18 -1.40 -13.21
C THR A 31 -29.12 -0.32 -13.74
N LYS A 32 -29.82 0.41 -12.85
CA LYS A 32 -30.75 1.50 -13.19
C LYS A 32 -30.09 2.87 -13.29
N LYS A 33 -28.78 2.98 -13.04
CA LYS A 33 -28.04 4.25 -13.05
C LYS A 33 -27.09 4.27 -14.23
N SER A 34 -26.81 5.46 -14.74
CA SER A 34 -25.85 5.62 -15.84
C SER A 34 -24.44 5.24 -15.37
N HIS A 35 -23.62 4.74 -16.30
CA HIS A 35 -22.22 4.43 -15.99
C HIS A 35 -21.48 5.65 -15.42
N LYS A 36 -21.77 6.85 -15.96
CA LYS A 36 -21.20 8.11 -15.47
C LYS A 36 -21.54 8.33 -13.99
N TRP A 37 -22.81 8.21 -13.61
CA TRP A 37 -23.22 8.36 -12.22
C TRP A 37 -22.54 7.35 -11.29
N VAL A 38 -22.39 6.10 -11.74
CA VAL A 38 -21.68 5.06 -10.98
C VAL A 38 -20.20 5.42 -10.78
N MET A 39 -19.53 5.92 -11.82
CA MET A 39 -18.15 6.35 -11.72
C MET A 39 -18.01 7.54 -10.77
N ASP A 40 -18.87 8.56 -10.92
CA ASP A 40 -18.86 9.75 -10.07
C ASP A 40 -19.16 9.42 -8.59
N LYS A 41 -19.94 8.37 -8.33
CA LYS A 41 -20.25 7.91 -6.97
C LYS A 41 -19.08 7.22 -6.26
N TYR A 42 -18.33 6.36 -6.96
CA TYR A 42 -17.33 5.49 -6.34
C TYR A 42 -15.89 5.86 -6.63
N PHE A 43 -15.63 6.57 -7.73
CA PHE A 43 -14.28 6.86 -8.20
C PHE A 43 -14.04 8.36 -8.16
N HIS A 44 -13.23 8.78 -7.20
CA HIS A 44 -12.90 10.18 -7.00
C HIS A 44 -11.46 10.49 -7.43
N THR A 45 -11.16 11.78 -7.46
CA THR A 45 -9.79 12.28 -7.57
C THR A 45 -9.34 12.70 -6.19
N GLU A 46 -8.26 12.11 -5.71
CA GLU A 46 -7.64 12.45 -4.43
C GLU A 46 -6.21 12.94 -4.71
N ASN A 47 -5.92 14.18 -4.32
CA ASN A 47 -4.69 14.89 -4.71
C ASN A 47 -4.50 14.86 -6.24
N ASN A 48 -3.40 14.30 -6.73
CA ASN A 48 -3.10 14.14 -8.16
C ASN A 48 -3.53 12.79 -8.74
N ARG A 49 -4.23 11.95 -7.97
CA ARG A 49 -4.58 10.58 -8.36
C ARG A 49 -6.05 10.49 -8.74
N LYS A 50 -6.29 10.09 -9.99
CA LYS A 50 -7.63 9.76 -10.49
C LYS A 50 -7.97 8.29 -10.21
N TRP A 51 -9.26 7.97 -10.29
CA TRP A 51 -9.80 6.62 -10.15
C TRP A 51 -9.53 5.99 -8.78
N VAL A 52 -9.58 6.80 -7.73
CA VAL A 52 -9.47 6.32 -6.35
C VAL A 52 -10.83 5.82 -5.92
N PHE A 53 -10.91 4.55 -5.55
CA PHE A 53 -12.16 3.97 -5.07
C PHE A 53 -12.43 4.43 -3.65
N THR A 54 -13.58 5.06 -3.45
CA THR A 54 -14.00 5.61 -2.17
C THR A 54 -15.49 5.33 -1.97
N GLU A 55 -15.85 4.96 -0.75
CA GLU A 55 -17.23 4.77 -0.34
C GLU A 55 -17.51 5.53 0.95
N THR A 56 -18.56 6.35 0.91
CA THR A 56 -19.04 7.10 2.07
C THR A 56 -20.25 6.39 2.65
N VAL A 57 -20.15 5.95 3.90
CA VAL A 57 -21.19 5.24 4.63
C VAL A 57 -21.67 6.13 5.78
N GLU A 58 -22.97 6.28 5.92
CA GLU A 58 -23.58 6.94 7.06
C GLU A 58 -23.96 5.87 8.09
N GLU A 59 -23.33 5.94 9.26
CA GLU A 59 -23.51 4.97 10.35
C GLU A 59 -23.72 5.76 11.65
N ASN A 60 -24.84 5.51 12.34
CA ASN A 60 -25.20 6.15 13.62
C ASN A 60 -25.15 7.70 13.57
N GLY A 61 -25.63 8.31 12.47
CA GLY A 61 -25.63 9.76 12.29
C GLY A 61 -24.26 10.37 11.98
N SER A 62 -23.21 9.54 11.85
CA SER A 62 -21.87 9.98 11.46
C SER A 62 -21.54 9.50 10.05
N ARG A 63 -20.99 10.40 9.23
CA ARG A 63 -20.53 10.09 7.89
C ARG A 63 -19.07 9.62 7.93
N LYS A 64 -18.82 8.37 7.57
CA LYS A 64 -17.48 7.78 7.45
C LYS A 64 -17.13 7.56 5.98
N THR A 65 -15.94 7.99 5.59
CA THR A 65 -15.44 7.81 4.22
C THR A 65 -14.31 6.79 4.23
N PHE A 66 -14.45 5.74 3.44
CA PHE A 66 -13.45 4.69 3.27
C PHE A 66 -12.82 4.81 1.89
N THR A 67 -11.50 5.01 1.85
CA THR A 67 -10.73 5.03 0.60
C THR A 67 -9.89 3.78 0.50
N LEU A 68 -9.94 3.12 -0.64
CA LEU A 68 -9.11 1.95 -0.90
C LEU A 68 -7.66 2.37 -1.12
N ARG A 69 -6.77 1.85 -0.27
CA ARG A 69 -5.33 2.04 -0.41
C ARG A 69 -4.79 1.28 -1.63
N LYS A 70 -3.94 1.95 -2.43
CA LYS A 70 -3.24 1.31 -3.55
C LYS A 70 -2.11 0.42 -3.05
N LEU A 71 -1.96 -0.76 -3.63
CA LEU A 71 -0.85 -1.66 -3.32
C LEU A 71 0.48 -1.03 -3.75
N ALA A 72 0.49 -0.24 -4.82
CA ALA A 72 1.65 0.50 -5.29
C ALA A 72 2.19 1.51 -4.26
N ASP A 73 1.42 1.88 -3.22
CA ASP A 73 1.89 2.74 -2.13
C ASP A 73 2.64 1.98 -1.04
N ILE A 74 2.62 0.65 -1.05
CA ILE A 74 3.34 -0.15 -0.07
C ILE A 74 4.85 0.00 -0.33
N PRO A 75 5.64 0.57 0.58
CA PRO A 75 7.07 0.73 0.38
C PRO A 75 7.77 -0.63 0.34
N ILE A 76 8.81 -0.75 -0.51
CA ILE A 76 9.63 -1.96 -0.53
C ILE A 76 10.73 -1.80 0.53
N THR A 77 10.66 -2.61 1.58
CA THR A 77 11.63 -2.61 2.68
C THR A 77 12.66 -3.72 2.46
N ARG A 78 13.91 -3.35 2.17
CA ARG A 78 15.00 -4.33 1.97
C ARG A 78 15.59 -4.76 3.32
N HIS A 79 15.97 -6.03 3.42
CA HIS A 79 16.70 -6.53 4.57
C HIS A 79 18.17 -6.15 4.48
N LEU A 80 18.73 -5.67 5.59
CA LEU A 80 20.17 -5.44 5.71
C LEU A 80 20.88 -6.77 5.99
N LYS A 81 21.66 -7.26 5.02
CA LYS A 81 22.45 -8.50 5.17
C LYS A 81 23.49 -8.36 6.29
N ILE A 82 23.73 -9.47 6.99
CA ILE A 82 24.82 -9.59 7.97
C ILE A 82 26.10 -9.98 7.21
N LYS A 83 27.26 -9.42 7.60
CA LYS A 83 28.56 -9.84 7.06
C LYS A 83 28.87 -11.25 7.56
N MET A 84 29.34 -12.12 6.66
CA MET A 84 29.57 -13.53 6.97
C MET A 84 30.55 -13.73 8.14
N ASP A 85 31.63 -12.95 8.16
CA ASP A 85 32.68 -13.05 9.17
C ASP A 85 32.32 -12.34 10.49
N ALA A 86 31.14 -11.71 10.59
CA ALA A 86 30.78 -10.94 11.77
C ALA A 86 30.46 -11.85 12.95
N ASN A 87 31.27 -11.76 14.01
CA ASN A 87 31.08 -12.48 15.26
C ASN A 87 30.53 -11.52 16.35
N PRO A 88 29.32 -11.77 16.89
CA PRO A 88 28.73 -10.94 17.95
C PRO A 88 29.55 -10.88 19.26
N PHE A 89 30.42 -11.85 19.50
CA PHE A 89 31.22 -11.94 20.73
C PHE A 89 32.64 -11.40 20.59
N ASP A 90 33.04 -10.98 19.38
CA ASP A 90 34.34 -10.35 19.14
C ASP A 90 34.19 -8.83 19.21
N ALA A 91 34.99 -8.20 20.08
CA ALA A 91 34.96 -6.77 20.33
C ALA A 91 35.20 -5.93 19.06
N ASN A 92 35.96 -6.45 18.09
CA ASN A 92 36.22 -5.76 16.83
C ASN A 92 34.95 -5.54 15.98
N TRP A 93 33.88 -6.32 16.22
CA TRP A 93 32.62 -6.22 15.50
C TRP A 93 31.55 -5.37 16.20
N TYR A 94 31.84 -4.83 17.40
CA TYR A 94 30.86 -4.08 18.18
C TYR A 94 30.29 -2.89 17.42
N GLU A 95 31.15 -2.06 16.83
CA GLU A 95 30.75 -0.88 16.05
C GLU A 95 29.89 -1.27 14.82
N TYR A 96 30.16 -2.41 14.20
CA TYR A 96 29.36 -2.91 13.09
C TYR A 96 27.93 -3.27 13.54
N PHE A 97 27.78 -3.95 14.67
CA PHE A 97 26.46 -4.33 15.19
C PHE A 97 25.67 -3.12 15.68
N GLU A 98 26.30 -2.13 16.32
CA GLU A 98 25.65 -0.87 16.69
C GLU A 98 25.11 -0.13 15.46
N LYS A 99 25.96 0.13 14.45
CA LYS A 99 25.54 0.80 13.20
C LYS A 99 24.40 0.05 12.53
N ARG A 100 24.46 -1.29 12.50
CA ARG A 100 23.42 -2.14 11.94
C ARG A 100 22.11 -2.06 12.71
N GLN A 101 22.15 -2.00 14.05
CA GLN A 101 20.97 -1.83 14.91
C GLN A 101 20.31 -0.47 14.66
N SER A 102 21.11 0.61 14.63
CA SER A 102 20.61 1.95 14.32
C SER A 102 19.97 2.02 12.93
N ALA A 103 20.60 1.40 11.91
CA ALA A 103 20.02 1.34 10.57
C ALA A 103 18.68 0.59 10.56
N ARG A 104 18.59 -0.54 11.28
CA ARG A 104 17.35 -1.32 11.39
C ARG A 104 16.22 -0.53 12.04
N LEU A 105 16.51 0.25 13.09
CA LEU A 105 15.55 1.11 13.76
C LEU A 105 15.05 2.24 12.84
N ARG A 106 15.94 2.86 12.05
CA ARG A 106 15.53 3.87 11.05
C ARG A 106 14.54 3.32 10.02
N PHE A 107 14.76 2.10 9.53
CA PHE A 107 13.85 1.43 8.60
C PHE A 107 12.54 0.95 9.23
N ALA A 108 12.46 0.88 10.57
CA ALA A 108 11.23 0.50 11.27
C ALA A 108 10.30 1.70 11.57
N LEU A 109 10.86 2.93 11.59
CA LEU A 109 10.15 4.17 11.86
C LEU A 109 9.64 4.89 10.59
N THR A 110 9.89 4.30 9.41
CA THR A 110 9.50 4.80 8.09
C THR A 110 8.59 3.81 7.38
#